data_AF-A0A6L7GEJ4-F1
#
_entry.id   AF-A0A6L7GEJ4-F1
#
_cell.length_a   1.000
_cell.length_b   1.000
_cell.length_c   1.000
_cell.angle_alpha   90.00
_cell.angle_beta   90.00
_cell.angle_gamma   90.00
#
_symmetry.space_group_name_H-M   'P 1'
#
loop_
_entity.id
_entity.type
_entity.pdbx_description
1 polymer ?
#
loop_
_entity_poly.entity_id
_entity_poly.type
_entity_poly.pdbx_seq_one_letter_code
_entity_poly.pdbx_strand_id
1 'polypeptide(L)'
;MRIQTLGRALAIAAGLLGAAHLALTPLAYPNWTIDALWFVGSGLAIVVAAAANFDGFGKTGLRSRLFVALINIAMSCFFAAAWLVLPEPQVIIGGVLFLGLAACSLPARKVRPVAS
;
A
#
# COMPACT_ATOMS: atom_id res chain seq x y z
N MET A 1 0.11 -0.01 20.48
CA MET A 1 -1.22 0.56 20.17
C MET A 1 -1.16 1.64 19.09
N ARG A 2 -0.43 2.76 19.25
CA ARG A 2 -0.40 3.86 18.25
C ARG A 2 -0.01 3.44 16.82
N ILE A 3 1.03 2.63 16.63
CA ILE A 3 1.47 2.14 15.30
C ILE A 3 0.42 1.26 14.61
N GLN A 4 -0.32 0.44 15.36
CA GLN A 4 -1.37 -0.41 14.78
C GLN A 4 -2.59 0.42 14.36
N THR A 5 -2.95 1.43 15.15
CA THR A 5 -4.01 2.38 14.79
C THR A 5 -3.64 3.15 13.52
N LEU A 6 -2.39 3.66 13.45
CA LEU A 6 -1.89 4.33 12.25
C LEU A 6 -1.89 3.40 11.03
N GLY A 7 -1.34 2.19 11.16
CA GLY A 7 -1.32 1.21 10.07
C GLY A 7 -2.73 0.90 9.54
N ARG A 8 -3.72 0.74 10.43
CA ARG A 8 -5.12 0.56 10.03
C ARG A 8 -5.69 1.78 9.31
N ALA A 9 -5.43 2.99 9.80
CA ALA A 9 -5.87 4.22 9.14
C ALA A 9 -5.28 4.34 7.72
N LEU A 10 -3.98 4.06 7.57
CA LEU A 10 -3.33 4.04 6.26
C LEU A 10 -3.90 2.94 5.34
N ALA A 11 -4.23 1.76 5.88
CA ALA A 11 -4.83 0.68 5.10
C ALA A 11 -6.26 1.04 4.63
N ILE A 12 -7.04 1.72 5.47
CA ILE A 12 -8.35 2.28 5.08
C ILE A 12 -8.15 3.30 3.95
N ALA A 13 -7.22 4.24 4.11
CA ALA A 13 -6.93 5.25 3.08
C ALA A 13 -6.50 4.61 1.75
N ALA A 14 -5.66 3.58 1.79
CA ALA A 14 -5.25 2.81 0.61
C ALA A 14 -6.46 2.11 -0.03
N GLY A 15 -7.29 1.43 0.76
CA GLY A 15 -8.49 0.76 0.26
C GLY A 15 -9.45 1.73 -0.43
N LEU A 16 -9.68 2.91 0.16
CA LEU A 16 -10.50 3.96 -0.44
C LEU A 16 -9.88 4.51 -1.73
N LEU A 17 -8.56 4.75 -1.76
CA LEU A 17 -7.86 5.22 -2.95
C LEU A 17 -7.95 4.21 -4.10
N GLY A 18 -7.75 2.93 -3.81
CA GLY A 18 -7.87 1.86 -4.79
C GLY A 18 -9.30 1.70 -5.30
N ALA A 19 -10.29 1.75 -4.40
CA ALA A 19 -11.71 1.73 -4.78
C ALA A 19 -12.09 2.93 -5.65
N ALA A 20 -11.56 4.12 -5.35
CA ALA A 20 -11.75 5.31 -6.17
C ALA A 20 -11.16 5.12 -7.57
N HIS A 21 -9.98 4.52 -7.72
CA HIS A 21 -9.43 4.20 -9.05
C HIS A 21 -10.39 3.30 -9.83
N LEU A 22 -10.85 2.20 -9.22
CA LEU A 22 -11.78 1.27 -9.87
C LEU A 22 -13.10 1.93 -10.27
N ALA A 23 -13.70 2.70 -9.35
CA ALA A 23 -15.00 3.34 -9.56
C ALA A 23 -14.95 4.50 -10.57
N LEU A 24 -13.84 5.25 -10.59
CA LEU A 24 -13.64 6.38 -11.50
C LEU A 24 -13.12 5.96 -12.88
N THR A 25 -12.55 4.76 -13.03
CA THR A 25 -12.05 4.28 -14.34
C THR A 25 -13.11 4.41 -15.45
N PRO A 26 -14.35 3.86 -15.32
CA PRO A 26 -15.33 3.95 -16.41
C PRO A 26 -15.83 5.38 -16.67
N LEU A 27 -15.66 6.30 -15.71
CA LEU A 27 -16.05 7.70 -15.86
C LEU A 27 -14.95 8.53 -16.53
N ALA A 28 -13.68 8.22 -16.23
CA ALA A 28 -12.52 8.92 -16.77
C ALA A 28 -12.09 8.39 -18.14
N TYR A 29 -12.34 7.11 -18.42
CA TYR A 29 -11.94 6.44 -19.65
C TYR A 29 -13.16 5.87 -20.38
N PRO A 30 -13.67 6.57 -21.42
CA PRO A 30 -14.84 6.11 -22.19
C PRO A 30 -14.60 4.81 -22.96
N ASN A 31 -13.34 4.48 -23.24
CA ASN A 31 -12.91 3.31 -23.98
C ASN A 31 -11.81 2.56 -23.20
N TRP A 32 -11.71 1.26 -23.42
CA TRP A 32 -10.65 0.42 -22.85
C TRP A 32 -9.31 0.66 -23.56
N THR A 33 -8.59 1.69 -23.12
CA THR A 33 -7.23 2.01 -23.56
C THR A 33 -6.18 1.38 -22.63
N ILE A 34 -4.90 1.46 -23.02
CA ILE A 34 -3.79 1.05 -22.15
C ILE A 34 -3.79 1.85 -20.85
N ASP A 35 -4.07 3.16 -20.92
CA ASP A 35 -4.16 4.03 -19.74
C ASP A 35 -5.32 3.61 -18.83
N ALA A 36 -6.47 3.26 -19.41
CA ALA A 36 -7.60 2.73 -18.65
C ALA A 36 -7.24 1.42 -17.93
N LEU A 37 -6.53 0.52 -18.63
CA LEU A 37 -6.06 -0.75 -18.07
C LEU A 37 -5.05 -0.53 -16.94
N TRP A 38 -4.14 0.43 -17.10
CA TRP A 38 -3.18 0.82 -16.07
C TRP A 38 -3.87 1.43 -14.85
N PHE A 39 -4.86 2.29 -15.07
CA PHE A 39 -5.61 2.95 -14.01
C PHE A 39 -6.45 1.95 -13.19
N VAL A 40 -7.18 1.05 -13.84
CA VAL A 40 -7.92 -0.02 -13.14
C VAL A 40 -6.98 -1.03 -12.50
N GLY A 41 -5.88 -1.39 -13.18
CA GLY A 41 -4.92 -2.38 -12.70
C GLY A 41 -4.18 -1.93 -11.44
N SER A 42 -3.74 -0.67 -11.42
CA SER A 42 -3.17 -0.02 -10.23
C SER A 42 -4.21 0.06 -9.11
N GLY A 43 -5.45 0.47 -9.41
CA GLY A 43 -6.57 0.46 -8.46
C GLY A 43 -6.78 -0.90 -7.80
N LEU A 44 -6.80 -1.97 -8.59
CA LEU A 44 -6.97 -3.34 -8.11
C LEU A 44 -5.79 -3.78 -7.23
N ALA A 45 -4.55 -3.50 -7.65
CA ALA A 45 -3.35 -3.80 -6.88
C ALA A 45 -3.36 -3.10 -5.52
N ILE A 46 -3.78 -1.83 -5.48
CA ILE A 46 -3.92 -1.04 -4.24
C ILE A 46 -4.96 -1.70 -3.31
N VAL A 47 -6.14 -2.09 -3.82
CA VAL A 47 -7.18 -2.75 -3.02
C VAL A 47 -6.69 -4.08 -2.43
N VAL A 48 -6.03 -4.90 -3.24
CA VAL A 48 -5.48 -6.19 -2.79
C VAL A 48 -4.42 -5.98 -1.71
N ALA A 49 -3.52 -5.01 -1.88
CA ALA A 49 -2.52 -4.68 -0.89
C ALA A 49 -3.15 -4.13 0.40
N ALA A 50 -4.19 -3.31 0.32
CA ALA A 50 -4.94 -2.84 1.49
C ALA A 50 -5.60 -4.01 2.25
N ALA A 51 -6.22 -4.96 1.54
CA ALA A 51 -6.80 -6.17 2.13
C ALA A 51 -5.74 -7.02 2.85
N ALA A 52 -4.56 -7.21 2.25
CA ALA A 52 -3.44 -7.90 2.88
C ALA A 52 -2.98 -7.21 4.18
N ASN A 53 -3.01 -5.88 4.24
CA ASN A 53 -2.71 -5.13 5.46
C ASN A 53 -3.75 -5.36 6.57
N PHE A 54 -5.05 -5.38 6.24
CA PHE A 54 -6.10 -5.67 7.23
C PHE A 54 -5.96 -7.07 7.83
N ASP A 55 -5.76 -8.09 6.99
CA ASP A 55 -5.51 -9.46 7.44
C ASP A 55 -4.22 -9.54 8.28
N GLY A 56 -3.16 -8.87 7.83
CA GLY A 56 -1.87 -8.82 8.51
C GLY A 56 -1.91 -8.20 9.90
N PHE A 57 -2.65 -7.11 10.09
CA PHE A 57 -2.72 -6.42 11.39
C PHE A 57 -3.51 -7.20 12.45
N GLY A 58 -4.33 -8.18 12.05
CA GLY A 58 -4.97 -9.13 12.97
C GLY A 58 -4.04 -10.22 13.49
N LYS A 59 -2.88 -10.42 12.84
CA LYS A 59 -1.95 -11.52 13.13
C LYS A 59 -0.72 -11.01 13.90
N THR A 60 -0.26 -11.78 14.88
CA THR A 60 0.95 -11.46 15.68
C THR A 60 2.23 -12.11 15.15
N GLY A 61 2.12 -13.00 14.16
CA GLY A 61 3.23 -13.78 13.62
C GLY A 61 4.24 -12.95 12.82
N LEU A 62 5.53 -13.17 13.09
CA LEU A 62 6.65 -12.50 12.39
C LEU A 62 6.58 -12.70 10.86
N ARG A 63 6.32 -13.94 10.41
CA ARG A 63 6.24 -14.27 8.98
C ARG A 63 5.14 -13.50 8.25
N SER A 64 3.95 -13.41 8.86
CA SER A 64 2.82 -12.67 8.28
C SER A 64 3.13 -11.18 8.19
N ARG A 65 3.72 -10.60 9.24
CA ARG A 65 4.15 -9.20 9.24
C ARG A 65 5.20 -8.87 8.18
N LEU A 66 6.22 -9.73 8.05
CA LEU A 66 7.24 -9.58 7.01
C LEU A 66 6.64 -9.71 5.61
N PHE A 67 5.72 -10.65 5.39
CA PHE A 67 5.06 -10.82 4.11
C PHE A 67 4.27 -9.56 3.70
N VAL A 68 3.52 -8.98 4.64
CA VAL A 68 2.78 -7.73 4.39
C VAL A 68 3.73 -6.55 4.19
N ALA A 69 4.82 -6.47 4.94
CA ALA A 69 5.86 -5.46 4.71
C ALA A 69 6.46 -5.56 3.31
N LEU A 70 6.72 -6.78 2.82
CA LEU A 70 7.21 -7.01 1.46
C LEU A 70 6.21 -6.58 0.39
N ILE A 71 4.91 -6.87 0.57
CA ILE A 71 3.85 -6.36 -0.32
C ILE A 71 3.91 -4.83 -0.38
N ASN A 72 3.97 -4.17 0.78
CA ASN A 72 3.99 -2.71 0.86
C ASN A 72 5.26 -2.10 0.25
N ILE A 73 6.42 -2.74 0.43
CA ILE A 73 7.66 -2.33 -0.23
C ILE A 73 7.54 -2.49 -1.75
N ALA A 74 7.03 -3.63 -2.23
CA ALA A 74 6.83 -3.86 -3.66
C ALA A 74 5.88 -2.83 -4.27
N MET A 75 4.79 -2.49 -3.58
CA MET A 75 3.87 -1.43 -4.00
C MET A 75 4.55 -0.06 -4.00
N SER A 76 5.33 0.28 -2.97
CA SER A 76 6.10 1.53 -2.95
C SER A 76 7.09 1.62 -4.12
N CYS A 77 7.78 0.52 -4.44
CA CYS A 77 8.67 0.43 -5.59
C CYS A 77 7.90 0.53 -6.92
N PHE A 78 6.72 -0.08 -7.02
CA PHE A 78 5.84 0.04 -8.17
C PHE A 78 5.46 1.50 -8.43
N PHE A 79 5.03 2.25 -7.40
CA PHE A 79 4.74 3.68 -7.54
C PHE A 79 5.98 4.52 -7.86
N ALA A 80 7.14 4.20 -7.26
CA ALA A 80 8.39 4.87 -7.58
C ALA A 80 8.81 4.64 -9.06
N ALA A 81 8.58 3.43 -9.59
CA ALA A 81 8.82 3.14 -11.00
C ALA A 81 7.78 3.83 -11.90
N ALA A 82 6.50 3.85 -11.49
CA ALA A 82 5.43 4.51 -12.23
C ALA A 82 5.67 6.02 -12.38
N TRP A 83 6.38 6.67 -11.45
CA TRP A 83 6.76 8.08 -11.56
C TRP A 83 7.55 8.40 -12.83
N LEU A 84 8.34 7.45 -13.35
CA LEU A 84 9.11 7.63 -14.58
C LEU A 84 8.23 7.71 -15.83
N VAL A 85 6.98 7.26 -15.74
CA VAL A 85 6.02 7.21 -16.84
C VAL A 85 4.90 8.24 -16.64
N LEU A 86 4.48 8.45 -15.39
CA LEU A 86 3.37 9.33 -15.02
C LEU A 86 3.74 10.17 -13.79
N PRO A 87 4.40 11.33 -13.95
CA PRO A 87 4.88 12.16 -12.86
C PRO A 87 3.75 13.02 -12.26
N GLU A 88 2.74 12.37 -11.70
CA GLU A 88 1.55 13.02 -11.16
C GLU A 88 1.48 12.93 -9.63
N PRO A 89 0.86 13.91 -8.93
CA PRO A 89 0.78 13.93 -7.47
C PRO A 89 0.22 12.63 -6.86
N GLN A 90 -0.76 11.99 -7.52
CA GLN A 90 -1.32 10.72 -7.04
C GLN A 90 -0.30 9.59 -6.95
N VAL A 91 0.74 9.60 -7.80
CA VAL A 91 1.78 8.57 -7.80
C VAL A 91 2.69 8.73 -6.58
N ILE A 92 3.06 9.97 -6.23
CA ILE A 92 3.81 10.27 -5.00
C ILE A 92 2.97 9.88 -3.77
N ILE A 93 1.69 10.26 -3.74
CA ILE A 93 0.79 9.94 -2.62
C ILE A 93 0.72 8.42 -2.42
N GLY A 94 0.54 7.65 -3.51
CA GLY A 94 0.55 6.18 -3.46
C GLY A 94 1.86 5.61 -2.93
N GLY A 95 3.00 6.09 -3.43
CA GLY A 95 4.33 5.65 -2.97
C GLY A 95 4.55 5.90 -1.47
N VAL A 96 4.27 7.12 -1.00
CA VAL A 96 4.42 7.50 0.42
C VAL A 96 3.47 6.69 1.31
N LEU A 97 2.23 6.47 0.85
CA LEU A 97 1.23 5.68 1.58
C LEU A 97 1.72 4.24 1.81
N PHE A 98 2.21 3.58 0.77
CA PHE A 98 2.71 2.21 0.87
C PHE A 98 4.03 2.11 1.63
N LEU A 99 4.90 3.12 1.54
CA LEU A 99 6.10 3.19 2.38
C LEU A 99 5.73 3.31 3.88
N GLY A 100 4.73 4.14 4.20
CA GLY A 100 4.21 4.27 5.57
C GLY A 100 3.59 2.96 6.08
N LEU A 101 2.85 2.25 5.22
CA LEU A 101 2.32 0.92 5.54
C LEU A 101 3.45 -0.10 5.78
N ALA A 102 4.49 -0.11 4.94
CA ALA A 102 5.66 -0.98 5.13
C ALA A 102 6.31 -0.74 6.50
N ALA A 103 6.51 0.52 6.88
CA ALA A 103 7.05 0.89 8.19
C ALA A 103 6.14 0.40 9.35
N CYS A 104 4.82 0.48 9.18
CA CYS A 104 3.86 -0.01 10.18
C CYS A 104 3.80 -1.54 10.29
N SER A 105 4.14 -2.26 9.20
CA SER A 105 4.15 -3.72 9.16
C SER A 105 5.43 -4.33 9.74
N LEU A 106 6.54 -3.59 9.77
CA LEU A 106 7.80 -4.10 10.31
C LEU A 106 7.71 -4.32 11.84
N PRO A 107 8.18 -5.48 12.34
CA PRO A 107 8.26 -5.71 13.77
C PRO A 107 9.25 -4.74 14.40
N ALA A 108 8.88 -4.14 15.54
CA ALA A 108 9.81 -3.32 16.31
C ALA A 108 11.06 -4.13 16.65
N ARG A 109 12.25 -3.60 16.31
CA ARG A 109 13.52 -4.21 16.68
C ARG A 109 13.60 -4.21 18.21
N LYS A 110 13.47 -5.37 18.86
CA LYS A 110 13.78 -5.49 20.29
C LYS A 110 15.28 -5.21 20.44
N VAL A 111 15.65 -4.02 20.89
CA VAL A 111 17.01 -3.75 21.36
C VAL A 111 17.22 -4.65 22.58
N ARG A 112 18.08 -5.66 22.45
CA ARG A 112 18.48 -6.45 23.62
C ARG A 112 19.30 -5.52 24.52
N PRO A 113 18.97 -5.38 25.82
CA PRO A 113 19.85 -4.68 26.74
C PRO A 113 21.19 -5.43 26.76
N VAL A 114 22.28 -4.70 26.55
CA VAL A 114 23.63 -5.20 26.78
C VAL A 114 23.72 -5.42 28.29
N ALA A 115 23.85 -6.67 28.73
CA ALA A 115 24.11 -6.97 30.12
C ALA A 115 25.48 -6.39 30.47
N SER A 116 25.49 -5.40 31.36
CA SER A 116 26.67 -4.86 32.02
C SER A 116 27.04 -5.72 33.22
#